data_AF-A0A535JD62-F1
#
_entry.id   AF-A0A535JD62-F1
#
_cell.length_a   1.000
_cell.length_b   1.000
_cell.length_c   1.000
_cell.angle_alpha   90.00
_cell.angle_beta   90.00
_cell.angle_gamma   90.00
#
_symmetry.space_group_name_H-M   'P 1'
#
loop_
_entity.id
_entity.type
_entity.pdbx_description
1 polymer ?
#
loop_
_entity_poly.entity_id
_entity_poly.type
_entity_poly.pdbx_seq_one_letter_code
_entity_poly.pdbx_strand_id
1 'polypeptide(L)'
;MRFAVAVLGAGIVQIVPYQRLDLWIGAGAALALLYIGFAAFGAGFFAGRRTVLAGALSVLVGAFLYAIVAALTHPGGDPGAFASFFLRIPVAVFPFILLGAFAGWVGGAIRARAVTARP
;
A
#
# COMPACT_ATOMS: atom_id res chain seq x y z
N MET A 1 -7.89 -8.22 15.56
CA MET A 1 -8.79 -7.43 14.70
C MET A 1 -8.17 -6.12 14.24
N ARG A 2 -7.81 -5.17 15.11
CA ARG A 2 -7.21 -3.86 14.73
C ARG A 2 -6.10 -3.88 13.66
N PHE A 3 -5.15 -4.83 13.74
CA PHE A 3 -4.07 -4.97 12.76
C PHE A 3 -4.58 -5.34 11.37
N ALA A 4 -5.38 -6.41 11.26
CA ALA A 4 -5.91 -6.87 9.98
C ALA A 4 -6.81 -5.82 9.33
N VAL A 5 -7.65 -5.15 10.13
CA VAL A 5 -8.54 -4.07 9.63
C VAL A 5 -7.73 -2.88 9.12
N ALA A 6 -6.66 -2.48 9.83
CA ALA A 6 -5.79 -1.39 9.39
C ALA A 6 -5.05 -1.74 8.08
N VAL A 7 -4.55 -2.96 7.95
CA VAL A 7 -3.87 -3.45 6.74
C VAL A 7 -4.83 -3.55 5.56
N LEU A 8 -6.01 -4.14 5.76
CA LEU A 8 -7.02 -4.29 4.72
C LEU A 8 -7.60 -2.94 4.29
N GLY A 9 -7.95 -2.07 5.23
CA GLY A 9 -8.46 -0.74 4.94
C GLY A 9 -7.45 0.09 4.14
N ALA A 10 -6.19 0.12 4.57
CA ALA A 10 -5.14 0.80 3.82
C ALA A 10 -4.88 0.17 2.45
N GLY A 11 -4.93 -1.16 2.34
CA GLY A 11 -4.77 -1.85 1.06
C GLY A 11 -5.91 -1.54 0.08
N ILE A 12 -7.16 -1.48 0.55
CA ILE A 12 -8.31 -1.09 -0.27
C ILE A 12 -8.17 0.34 -0.78
N VAL A 13 -7.76 1.28 0.09
CA VAL A 13 -7.55 2.69 -0.28
C VAL A 13 -6.49 2.83 -1.38
N GLN A 14 -5.48 1.96 -1.41
CA GLN A 14 -4.44 1.96 -2.44
C GLN A 14 -4.94 1.53 -3.84
N ILE A 15 -6.15 0.97 -3.98
CA ILE A 15 -6.70 0.64 -5.31
C ILE A 15 -6.83 1.91 -6.18
N VAL A 16 -7.20 3.05 -5.57
CA VAL A 16 -7.42 4.32 -6.27
C VAL A 16 -6.19 4.79 -7.06
N PRO A 17 -4.99 4.96 -6.46
CA PRO A 17 -3.80 5.37 -7.21
C PRO A 17 -3.35 4.32 -8.23
N TYR A 18 -3.59 3.02 -8.01
CA TYR A 18 -3.25 1.98 -8.98
C TYR A 18 -4.21 1.95 -10.19
N GLN A 19 -5.43 2.47 -10.07
CA GLN A 19 -6.32 2.65 -11.23
C GLN A 19 -5.90 3.82 -12.13
N ARG A 20 -4.98 4.66 -11.68
CA ARG A 20 -4.52 5.87 -12.39
C ARG A 20 -3.07 5.74 -12.86
N LEU A 21 -2.65 4.53 -13.26
CA LEU A 21 -1.30 4.26 -13.76
C LEU A 21 -0.94 5.06 -15.01
N ASP A 22 -1.93 5.50 -15.77
CA ASP A 22 -1.80 6.43 -16.90
C ASP A 22 -1.21 7.79 -16.49
N LEU A 23 -1.33 8.17 -15.21
CA LEU A 23 -0.81 9.41 -14.65
C LEU A 23 0.53 9.23 -13.91
N TRP A 24 1.14 8.04 -13.92
CA TRP A 24 2.38 7.75 -13.20
C TRP A 24 3.64 8.30 -13.88
N ILE A 25 3.56 9.52 -14.43
CA ILE A 25 4.69 10.28 -14.96
C ILE A 25 4.64 11.68 -14.36
N GLY A 26 5.79 12.18 -13.89
CA GLY A 26 5.89 13.51 -13.28
C GLY A 26 5.04 13.65 -12.00
N ALA A 27 4.13 14.61 -11.98
CA ALA A 27 3.36 14.97 -10.79
C ALA A 27 2.41 13.85 -10.31
N GLY A 28 1.85 13.04 -11.21
CA GLY A 28 0.94 11.95 -10.82
C GLY A 28 1.66 10.76 -10.18
N ALA A 29 2.93 10.50 -10.54
CA ALA A 29 3.76 9.52 -9.83
C ALA A 29 4.05 9.97 -8.39
N ALA A 30 4.36 11.25 -8.18
CA ALA A 30 4.57 11.81 -6.85
C ALA A 30 3.30 11.73 -5.99
N LEU A 31 2.13 12.03 -6.57
CA LEU A 31 0.84 11.89 -5.88
C LEU A 31 0.53 10.44 -5.51
N ALA A 32 0.81 9.48 -6.41
CA ALA A 32 0.61 8.06 -6.13
C ALA A 32 1.51 7.59 -4.97
N LEU A 33 2.78 7.99 -4.95
CA LEU A 33 3.71 7.69 -3.86
C LEU A 33 3.26 8.30 -2.53
N LEU A 34 2.80 9.56 -2.54
CA LEU A 34 2.24 10.21 -1.35
C LEU A 34 1.00 9.46 -0.85
N TYR A 35 0.12 9.04 -1.75
CA TYR A 35 -1.10 8.32 -1.38
C TYR A 35 -0.80 6.96 -0.75
N ILE A 36 0.10 6.18 -1.36
CA ILE A 36 0.58 4.90 -0.83
C ILE A 36 1.26 5.12 0.53
N GLY A 37 2.10 6.15 0.64
CA GLY A 37 2.76 6.53 1.89
C GLY A 37 1.78 6.88 2.99
N PHE A 38 0.77 7.70 2.72
CA PHE A 38 -0.27 8.06 3.70
C PHE A 38 -1.12 6.87 4.11
N ALA A 39 -1.49 6.00 3.18
CA ALA A 39 -2.24 4.79 3.48
C ALA A 39 -1.43 3.85 4.38
N ALA A 40 -0.15 3.62 4.05
CA ALA A 40 0.74 2.78 4.85
C ALA A 40 1.07 3.39 6.23
N PHE A 41 1.19 4.72 6.29
CA PHE A 41 1.28 5.48 7.54
C PHE A 41 0.05 5.25 8.42
N GLY A 42 -1.15 5.39 7.85
CA GLY A 42 -2.41 5.11 8.54
C GLY A 42 -2.48 3.66 9.05
N ALA A 43 -2.05 2.70 8.22
CA ALA A 43 -1.97 1.29 8.62
C ALA A 43 -1.08 1.11 9.86
N GLY A 44 0.11 1.72 9.86
CA GLY A 44 1.03 1.69 10.99
C GLY A 44 0.47 2.38 12.25
N PHE A 45 -0.19 3.52 12.08
CA PHE A 45 -0.86 4.24 13.16
C PHE A 45 -1.94 3.35 13.80
N PHE A 46 -2.89 2.82 13.04
CA PHE A 46 -4.02 2.06 13.60
C PHE A 46 -3.67 0.63 14.03
N ALA A 47 -2.63 0.01 13.47
CA ALA A 47 -2.20 -1.34 13.84
C ALA A 47 -1.77 -1.44 15.31
N GLY A 48 -1.20 -0.38 15.87
CA GLY A 48 -0.76 -0.26 17.26
C GLY A 48 0.48 -1.09 17.65
N ARG A 49 0.66 -2.30 17.08
CA ARG A 49 1.85 -3.16 17.22
C ARG A 49 2.28 -3.70 15.86
N ARG A 50 3.58 -3.98 15.68
CA ARG A 50 4.18 -4.43 14.40
C ARG A 50 3.88 -3.45 13.26
N THR A 51 4.07 -2.16 13.52
CA THR A 51 3.62 -1.06 12.64
C THR A 51 4.36 -1.02 11.31
N VAL A 52 5.66 -1.37 11.30
CA VAL A 52 6.46 -1.62 10.08
C VAL A 52 5.80 -2.69 9.21
N LEU A 53 5.45 -3.83 9.82
CA LEU A 53 4.82 -4.95 9.12
C LEU A 53 3.42 -4.57 8.62
N ALA A 54 2.66 -3.77 9.36
CA ALA A 54 1.36 -3.29 8.92
C ALA A 54 1.48 -2.42 7.65
N GLY A 55 2.45 -1.50 7.63
CA GLY A 55 2.75 -0.68 6.46
C GLY A 55 3.16 -1.53 5.26
N ALA A 56 4.13 -2.44 5.44
CA ALA A 56 4.60 -3.35 4.39
C ALA A 56 3.47 -4.25 3.84
N LEU A 57 2.69 -4.88 4.72
CA LEU A 57 1.58 -5.74 4.31
C LEU A 57 0.45 -4.94 3.65
N SER A 58 0.19 -3.69 4.04
CA SER A 58 -0.83 -2.88 3.37
C SER A 58 -0.50 -2.63 1.91
N VAL A 59 0.79 -2.46 1.58
CA VAL A 59 1.25 -2.28 0.19
C VAL A 59 1.08 -3.56 -0.61
N LEU A 60 1.44 -4.71 -0.01
CA LEU A 60 1.23 -6.02 -0.65
C LEU A 60 -0.26 -6.30 -0.90
N VAL A 61 -1.11 -6.00 0.08
CA VAL A 61 -2.57 -6.14 -0.06
C VAL A 61 -3.09 -5.20 -1.14
N GLY A 62 -2.65 -3.94 -1.17
CA GLY A 62 -3.05 -2.99 -2.22
C GLY A 62 -2.65 -3.43 -3.62
N ALA A 63 -1.41 -3.91 -3.80
CA ALA A 63 -0.93 -4.44 -5.07
C ALA A 63 -1.70 -5.69 -5.50
N PHE A 64 -2.01 -6.59 -4.57
CA PHE A 64 -2.80 -7.79 -4.83
C PHE A 64 -4.25 -7.45 -5.22
N LEU A 65 -4.89 -6.53 -4.51
CA LEU A 65 -6.25 -6.07 -4.82
C LEU A 65 -6.31 -5.38 -6.19
N TYR A 66 -5.31 -4.55 -6.52
CA TYR A 66 -5.19 -3.99 -7.86
C TYR A 66 -5.10 -5.08 -8.93
N ALA A 67 -4.28 -6.12 -8.71
CA ALA A 67 -4.13 -7.19 -9.67
C ALA A 67 -5.45 -7.96 -9.90
N ILE A 68 -6.23 -8.18 -8.84
CA ILE A 68 -7.59 -8.74 -8.94
C ILE A 68 -8.50 -7.82 -9.77
N VAL A 69 -8.53 -6.52 -9.44
CA VAL A 69 -9.36 -5.55 -10.16
C VAL A 69 -8.96 -5.49 -11.64
N ALA A 70 -7.67 -5.45 -11.95
CA ALA A 70 -7.15 -5.43 -13.31
C ALA A 70 -7.58 -6.67 -14.10
N ALA A 71 -7.49 -7.86 -13.48
CA ALA A 71 -7.92 -9.13 -14.09
C ALA A 71 -9.43 -9.17 -14.39
N LEU A 72 -10.25 -8.66 -13.46
CA LEU A 72 -11.71 -8.63 -13.62
C LEU A 72 -12.18 -7.58 -14.64
N THR A 73 -11.43 -6.49 -14.81
CA THR A 73 -11.84 -5.36 -15.66
C THR A 73 -11.35 -5.50 -17.11
N HIS A 74 -10.32 -6.32 -17.36
CA HIS A 74 -9.79 -6.58 -18.71
C HIS A 74 -9.83 -8.08 -19.07
N PRO A 75 -11.03 -8.69 -19.15
CA PRO A 75 -11.16 -10.09 -19.57
C PRO A 75 -10.67 -10.25 -21.01
N GLY A 76 -9.63 -11.04 -21.22
CA GLY A 76 -9.01 -11.28 -22.53
C GLY A 76 -7.66 -10.60 -22.78
N GLY A 77 -7.10 -9.90 -21.77
CA GLY A 77 -5.74 -9.37 -21.85
C GLY A 77 -4.69 -10.48 -22.02
N ASP A 78 -3.59 -10.16 -22.73
CA ASP A 78 -2.50 -11.11 -23.01
C ASP A 78 -2.00 -11.79 -21.72
N PRO A 79 -2.18 -13.13 -21.59
CA PRO A 79 -1.74 -13.88 -20.42
C PRO A 79 -0.24 -13.73 -20.13
N GLY A 80 0.58 -13.50 -21.16
CA GLY A 80 2.01 -13.24 -21.02
C GLY A 80 2.32 -11.88 -20.38
N ALA A 81 1.55 -10.84 -20.73
CA ALA A 81 1.65 -9.52 -20.10
C ALA A 81 1.21 -9.55 -18.64
N PHE A 82 0.14 -10.30 -18.33
CA PHE A 82 -0.31 -10.51 -16.96
C PHE A 82 0.72 -11.30 -16.15
N ALA A 83 1.18 -12.45 -16.64
CA ALA A 83 2.20 -13.26 -15.94
C ALA A 83 3.53 -12.53 -15.74
N SER A 84 3.98 -11.74 -16.72
CA SER A 84 5.19 -10.92 -16.59
C SER A 84 5.04 -9.77 -15.60
N PHE A 85 3.83 -9.20 -15.45
CA PHE A 85 3.51 -8.30 -14.34
C PHE A 85 3.71 -9.03 -13.01
N PHE A 86 3.14 -10.22 -12.80
CA PHE A 86 3.32 -10.99 -11.54
C PHE A 86 4.77 -11.41 -11.26
N LEU A 87 5.54 -11.76 -12.29
CA LEU A 87 6.97 -12.07 -12.15
C LEU A 87 7.81 -10.84 -11.81
N ARG A 88 7.39 -9.65 -12.26
CA ARG A 88 8.04 -8.38 -11.95
C ARG A 88 7.55 -7.76 -10.65
N ILE A 89 6.36 -8.11 -10.15
CA ILE A 89 5.78 -7.59 -8.90
C ILE A 89 6.80 -7.63 -7.76
N PRO A 90 7.53 -8.72 -7.48
CA PRO A 90 8.49 -8.73 -6.37
C PRO A 90 9.54 -7.61 -6.51
N VAL A 91 10.10 -7.39 -7.69
CA VAL A 91 11.14 -6.38 -7.93
C VAL A 91 10.54 -4.97 -8.03
N ALA A 92 9.39 -4.83 -8.71
CA ALA A 92 8.72 -3.56 -8.92
C ALA A 92 8.04 -3.04 -7.66
N VAL A 93 7.52 -3.93 -6.80
CA VAL A 93 6.78 -3.58 -5.57
C VAL A 93 7.72 -3.47 -4.37
N PHE A 94 8.92 -4.06 -4.41
CA PHE A 94 9.88 -4.00 -3.30
C PHE A 94 10.19 -2.58 -2.81
N PRO A 95 10.46 -1.58 -3.67
CA PRO A 95 10.67 -0.20 -3.21
C PRO A 95 9.44 0.37 -2.48
N PHE A 96 8.24 0.02 -2.93
CA PHE A 96 6.99 0.44 -2.30
C PHE A 96 6.76 -0.28 -0.97
N ILE A 97 7.18 -1.54 -0.84
CA ILE A 97 7.14 -2.26 0.44
C ILE A 97 8.05 -1.57 1.46
N LEU A 98 9.27 -1.18 1.06
CA LEU A 98 10.18 -0.43 1.93
C LEU A 98 9.60 0.93 2.33
N LEU A 99 9.02 1.66 1.37
CA LEU A 99 8.34 2.92 1.64
C LEU A 99 7.15 2.74 2.58
N GLY A 100 6.34 1.71 2.36
CA GLY A 100 5.22 1.36 3.21
C GLY A 100 5.66 0.96 4.63
N ALA A 101 6.73 0.17 4.73
CA ALA A 101 7.32 -0.23 5.99
C ALA A 101 7.82 0.98 6.80
N PHE A 102 8.50 1.91 6.13
CA PHE A 102 8.95 3.17 6.72
C PHE A 102 7.77 4.04 7.15
N ALA A 103 6.79 4.26 6.27
CA ALA A 103 5.60 5.05 6.59
C ALA A 103 4.83 4.45 7.78
N GLY A 104 4.67 3.13 7.81
CA GLY A 104 4.04 2.40 8.90
C GLY A 104 4.80 2.55 10.22
N TRP A 105 6.13 2.52 10.19
CA TRP A 105 6.96 2.83 11.36
C TRP A 105 6.67 4.25 11.90
N VAL A 106 6.70 5.26 11.02
CA VAL A 106 6.43 6.66 11.39
C VAL A 106 5.03 6.81 11.99
N GLY A 107 4.00 6.21 11.39
CA GLY A 107 2.63 6.22 11.92
C GLY A 107 2.52 5.60 13.31
N GLY A 108 3.23 4.49 13.53
CA GLY A 108 3.34 3.88 14.84
C GLY A 108 3.99 4.78 15.88
N ALA A 109 5.10 5.43 15.51
CA ALA A 109 5.85 6.33 16.39
C ALA A 109 5.01 7.56 16.80
N ILE A 110 4.26 8.15 15.86
CA ILE A 110 3.37 9.28 16.15
C ILE A 110 2.24 8.85 17.07
N ARG A 111 1.62 7.69 16.85
CA ARG A 111 0.59 7.16 17.76
C ARG A 111 1.14 6.96 19.17
N ALA A 112 2.33 6.38 19.29
CA ALA A 112 2.94 6.14 20.60
C ALA A 112 3.07 7.45 21.39
N ARG A 113 3.59 8.51 20.74
CA ARG A 113 3.70 9.86 21.32
C ARG A 113 2.34 10.44 21.69
N ALA A 114 1.34 10.33 20.82
CA ALA A 114 -0.01 10.86 21.06
C ALA A 114 -0.75 10.16 22.20
N VAL A 115 -0.48 8.88 22.43
CA VAL A 115 -1.07 8.11 23.55
C VAL A 115 -0.35 8.42 24.87
N THR A 116 0.99 8.56 24.86
CA THR A 116 1.76 8.93 26.06
C THR A 116 1.57 10.38 26.50
N ALA A 117 1.20 11.27 25.58
CA ALA A 117 0.90 12.67 25.86
C ALA A 117 -0.51 12.89 26.45
N ARG A 118 -1.28 11.83 26.70
CA ARG A 118 -2.59 11.95 27.38
C ARG A 118 -2.37 12.14 28.89
N PRO A 119 -2.89 13.23 29.49
CA PRO A 119 -2.80 13.48 30.92
C PRO A 119 -3.58 12.45 31.74
#